data_AF-A0A8J6UPL6-F1
#
_entry.id   AF-A0A8J6UPL6-F1
#
_cell.length_a   1.000
_cell.length_b   1.000
_cell.length_c   1.000
_cell.angle_alpha   90.00
_cell.angle_beta   90.00
_cell.angle_gamma   90.00
#
_symmetry.space_group_name_H-M   'P 1'
#
loop_
_entity.id
_entity.type
_entity.pdbx_description
1 polymer ?
#
loop_
_entity_poly.entity_id
_entity_poly.type
_entity_poly.pdbx_seq_one_letter_code
_entity_poly.pdbx_strand_id
1 'polypeptide(L)'
;MQFKKNLILLGVLSALALTGCDGDDGKDGVNGTNGADGAPGMDGTNGQDGADGSDGQDASMGVDLTAVGRIVLNQGAADAGDLAAAEIVQYHAATQTIYAVNSSEDSVAMIDISDLTSTALSAPLTDNTLSATSMDLPAEAGGVALGGANSIAVHGDLMAVAVEADSQADNGFIVFYNGLNAGVPAFVSAVEVGNLPDMVTFTPDGSKVIVANEGEPSDDYTNDPEGSIAIIAITDGAPAATATILDFKAYNGMQADLEAMGMHFPNPTGRTINGVTINTTVAQDLEPEYITTSDTMAYVTLQENNGLAIVDLTDNSVEIRGLGFKDWSDLYIDGTEDGEVSFGKYPGLYGVYMPDTISSFSWNGAMFLVTANEGDAREYIFGADDEASCLAAGGMEFDDGDCLAFTEESKVKKLDAEPGSELETLQAMGVIEDLKVTNALGDADGDGEYDAAYTYGARSFTIWDQNGMVVFDSGDDMERITAAVHGAAFNNTDDENANDDRSENKGPEPEALTVGTLNNRTYAFVGLERTGGVMVYDITNPYNAFFVNYVNNRDFTEGFNIDDNAEQMGDLAPESLVFVEQADSPTGNALLLVGNEVSGSLTVWQVTPN
;
A
#
# COMPACT_ATOMS: atom_id res chain seq x y z
N MET A 1 39.29 50.59 25.89
CA MET A 1 40.76 50.54 25.70
C MET A 1 41.38 50.01 26.99
N GLN A 2 42.25 48.99 26.90
CA GLN A 2 43.00 48.30 27.99
C GLN A 2 42.14 47.47 28.98
N PHE A 3 42.55 46.34 29.58
CA PHE A 3 43.57 45.26 29.46
C PHE A 3 43.69 44.66 30.88
N LYS A 4 43.67 43.32 31.05
CA LYS A 4 44.26 42.49 32.15
C LYS A 4 43.91 41.04 31.79
N LYS A 5 44.75 40.09 31.33
CA LYS A 5 46.05 39.49 31.75
C LYS A 5 46.07 38.81 33.13
N ASN A 6 46.17 37.46 33.13
CA ASN A 6 47.27 36.61 33.66
C ASN A 6 46.91 35.12 33.41
N LEU A 7 47.66 34.29 32.67
CA LEU A 7 49.00 33.67 32.88
C LEU A 7 49.05 32.72 34.11
N ILE A 8 49.42 31.44 33.98
CA ILE A 8 50.78 30.85 34.14
C ILE A 8 50.70 29.34 33.74
N LEU A 9 51.47 28.79 32.77
CA LEU A 9 52.91 28.35 32.75
C LEU A 9 53.12 26.96 33.41
N LEU A 10 53.79 25.96 32.82
CA LEU A 10 55.25 25.82 32.57
C LEU A 10 55.45 24.49 31.76
N GLY A 11 56.23 24.34 30.68
CA GLY A 11 57.68 24.59 30.44
C GLY A 11 58.43 23.25 30.54
N VAL A 12 59.22 22.75 29.55
CA VAL A 12 60.60 23.15 29.15
C VAL A 12 61.02 22.18 28.00
N LEU A 13 61.39 22.66 26.79
CA LEU A 13 62.76 22.78 26.19
C LEU A 13 63.64 21.50 26.24
N SER A 14 64.48 21.08 25.29
CA SER A 14 64.96 21.50 23.96
C SER A 14 66.19 20.61 23.64
N ALA A 15 66.54 20.42 22.35
CA ALA A 15 67.90 20.35 21.77
C ALA A 15 68.20 19.13 20.87
N LEU A 16 68.51 19.46 19.61
CA LEU A 16 69.34 18.69 18.69
C LEU A 16 70.83 18.82 19.07
N ALA A 17 71.62 17.76 18.92
CA ALA A 17 73.00 17.81 18.37
C ALA A 17 73.58 16.40 18.11
N LEU A 18 74.42 16.34 17.07
CA LEU A 18 75.11 15.22 16.44
C LEU A 18 76.41 14.75 17.14
N THR A 19 76.85 13.53 16.79
CA THR A 19 78.25 12.95 16.76
C THR A 19 78.96 12.73 18.11
N GLY A 20 79.76 11.69 18.39
CA GLY A 20 80.37 10.55 17.67
C GLY A 20 81.51 9.94 18.54
N CYS A 21 82.10 8.81 18.11
CA CYS A 21 83.23 8.01 18.66
C CYS A 21 82.95 7.11 19.88
N ASP A 22 83.54 5.92 20.05
CA ASP A 22 84.26 4.93 19.23
C ASP A 22 84.36 3.66 20.09
N GLY A 23 84.34 2.48 19.49
CA GLY A 23 84.48 1.19 20.18
C GLY A 23 84.64 0.05 19.18
N ASP A 24 85.88 -0.11 18.73
CA ASP A 24 86.40 -1.06 17.75
C ASP A 24 86.58 -2.46 18.37
N ASP A 25 85.79 -3.43 17.91
CA ASP A 25 85.99 -4.86 18.19
C ASP A 25 86.32 -5.59 16.88
N GLY A 26 87.63 -5.71 16.60
CA GLY A 26 88.30 -6.89 16.02
C GLY A 26 87.77 -7.52 14.72
N LYS A 27 88.58 -7.45 13.65
CA LYS A 27 88.45 -8.37 12.50
C LYS A 27 89.00 -9.76 12.83
N ASP A 28 88.13 -10.76 12.91
CA ASP A 28 88.51 -12.17 12.83
C ASP A 28 87.91 -12.86 11.59
N GLY A 29 88.81 -13.50 10.83
CA GLY A 29 88.59 -14.68 9.98
C GLY A 29 87.76 -14.56 8.69
N VAL A 30 88.38 -14.84 7.54
CA VAL A 30 87.61 -15.31 6.36
C VAL A 30 87.02 -16.68 6.72
N ASN A 31 85.70 -16.86 6.58
CA ASN A 31 85.06 -18.16 6.74
C ASN A 31 85.77 -19.20 5.85
N GLY A 32 86.10 -20.36 6.41
CA GLY A 32 86.46 -21.53 5.60
C GLY A 32 85.32 -21.87 4.65
N THR A 33 85.62 -22.36 3.45
CA THR A 33 84.60 -22.89 2.55
C THR A 33 83.87 -24.03 3.23
N ASN A 34 82.55 -23.92 3.43
CA ASN A 34 81.72 -25.06 3.80
C ASN A 34 81.93 -26.17 2.77
N GLY A 35 82.10 -27.41 3.24
CA GLY A 35 82.12 -28.58 2.35
C GLY A 35 80.78 -28.67 1.62
N ALA A 36 80.78 -29.23 0.41
CA ALA A 36 79.55 -29.39 -0.37
C ALA A 36 78.49 -30.14 0.45
N ASP A 37 77.30 -29.55 0.56
CA ASP A 37 76.15 -30.19 1.18
C ASP A 37 75.89 -31.53 0.49
N GLY A 38 75.60 -32.56 1.29
CA GLY A 38 75.17 -33.85 0.75
C GLY A 38 73.88 -33.66 -0.05
N ALA A 39 73.71 -34.44 -1.13
CA ALA A 39 72.51 -34.37 -1.95
C ALA A 39 71.25 -34.52 -1.06
N PRO A 40 70.24 -33.64 -1.19
CA PRO A 40 68.99 -33.77 -0.47
C PRO A 40 68.40 -35.17 -0.68
N GLY A 41 67.85 -35.77 0.38
CA GLY A 41 67.05 -36.99 0.24
C GLY A 41 65.85 -36.71 -0.66
N MET A 42 65.41 -37.71 -1.44
CA MET A 42 64.21 -37.56 -2.27
C MET A 42 62.99 -37.32 -1.38
N ASP A 43 62.27 -36.24 -1.64
CA ASP A 43 61.00 -35.96 -0.97
C ASP A 43 60.02 -37.12 -1.21
N GLY A 44 59.24 -37.48 -0.18
CA GLY A 44 58.13 -38.42 -0.34
C GLY A 44 57.07 -37.83 -1.26
N THR A 45 56.40 -38.67 -2.04
CA THR A 45 55.28 -38.21 -2.88
C THR A 45 54.14 -37.69 -1.99
N ASN A 46 53.64 -36.49 -2.27
CA ASN A 46 52.42 -35.98 -1.63
C ASN A 46 51.27 -36.98 -1.80
N GLY A 47 50.45 -37.15 -0.76
CA GLY A 47 49.20 -37.89 -0.88
C GLY A 47 48.28 -37.23 -1.91
N GLN A 48 47.37 -37.98 -2.51
CA GLN A 48 46.34 -37.38 -3.37
C GLN A 48 45.40 -36.53 -2.51
N ASP A 49 45.12 -35.32 -2.97
CA ASP A 49 44.10 -34.47 -2.37
C ASP A 49 42.74 -35.19 -2.40
N GLY A 50 41.91 -34.94 -1.39
CA GLY A 50 40.53 -35.41 -1.38
C GLY A 50 39.75 -34.78 -2.54
N ALA A 51 38.65 -35.41 -2.96
CA ALA A 51 37.74 -34.78 -3.90
C ALA A 51 37.11 -33.54 -3.23
N ASP A 52 37.08 -32.43 -3.96
CA ASP A 52 36.33 -31.24 -3.55
C ASP A 52 34.86 -31.61 -3.35
N GLY A 53 34.21 -30.96 -2.38
CA GLY A 53 32.75 -31.03 -2.25
C GLY A 53 32.08 -30.40 -3.47
N SER A 54 30.79 -30.71 -3.67
CA SER A 54 29.99 -29.92 -4.62
C SER A 54 29.89 -28.48 -4.13
N ASP A 55 30.07 -27.52 -5.03
CA ASP A 55 29.78 -26.11 -4.77
C ASP A 55 28.32 -25.96 -4.32
N GLY A 56 28.07 -25.03 -3.37
CA GLY A 56 26.71 -24.63 -3.03
C GLY A 56 26.05 -23.88 -4.20
N GLN A 57 24.73 -23.86 -4.28
CA GLN A 57 24.05 -22.93 -5.18
C GLN A 57 24.12 -21.53 -4.58
N ASP A 58 24.47 -20.54 -5.40
CA ASP A 58 24.38 -19.13 -5.02
C ASP A 58 22.91 -18.82 -4.66
N ALA A 59 22.70 -18.03 -3.61
CA ALA A 59 21.35 -17.59 -3.27
C ALA A 59 20.86 -16.65 -4.38
N SER A 60 19.82 -17.09 -5.10
CA SER A 60 18.94 -16.22 -5.89
C SER A 60 18.63 -14.94 -5.07
N MET A 61 18.83 -13.78 -5.68
CA MET A 61 18.62 -12.48 -5.00
C MET A 61 17.27 -11.85 -5.33
N GLY A 62 16.45 -12.50 -6.16
CA GLY A 62 15.15 -11.97 -6.57
C GLY A 62 14.19 -13.04 -7.07
N VAL A 63 13.07 -12.57 -7.63
CA VAL A 63 12.00 -13.42 -8.14
C VAL A 63 11.53 -12.93 -9.50
N ASP A 64 11.14 -13.88 -10.34
CA ASP A 64 10.46 -13.66 -11.60
C ASP A 64 8.99 -14.02 -11.45
N LEU A 65 8.12 -13.21 -12.07
CA LEU A 65 6.68 -13.43 -12.13
C LEU A 65 6.31 -13.82 -13.56
N THR A 66 5.57 -14.93 -13.71
CA THR A 66 5.10 -15.42 -15.01
C THR A 66 3.60 -15.69 -14.95
N ALA A 67 2.80 -15.02 -15.78
CA ALA A 67 1.36 -15.29 -15.86
C ALA A 67 1.10 -16.71 -16.38
N VAL A 68 0.36 -17.51 -15.60
CA VAL A 68 0.04 -18.92 -15.90
C VAL A 68 -1.46 -19.20 -15.99
N GLY A 69 -2.30 -18.29 -15.49
CA GLY A 69 -3.75 -18.34 -15.58
C GLY A 69 -4.32 -16.94 -15.62
N ARG A 70 -5.44 -16.74 -16.31
CA ARG A 70 -6.14 -15.46 -16.37
C ARG A 70 -7.63 -15.65 -16.64
N ILE A 71 -8.45 -14.78 -16.08
CA ILE A 71 -9.86 -14.62 -16.40
C ILE A 71 -10.26 -13.15 -16.42
N VAL A 72 -11.22 -12.80 -17.27
CA VAL A 72 -11.96 -11.53 -17.20
C VAL A 72 -13.38 -11.88 -16.79
N LEU A 73 -13.80 -11.42 -15.62
CA LEU A 73 -15.18 -11.50 -15.17
C LEU A 73 -16.03 -10.53 -15.99
N ASN A 74 -17.31 -10.86 -16.17
CA ASN A 74 -18.25 -10.05 -16.96
C ASN A 74 -17.78 -9.74 -18.40
N GLN A 75 -16.92 -10.59 -18.99
CA GLN A 75 -16.39 -10.38 -20.33
C GLN A 75 -17.50 -10.15 -21.37
N GLY A 76 -17.38 -9.07 -22.13
CA GLY A 76 -18.36 -8.66 -23.14
C GLY A 76 -19.48 -7.78 -22.58
N ALA A 77 -19.30 -7.23 -21.39
CA ALA A 77 -20.02 -6.08 -20.84
C ALA A 77 -20.21 -4.96 -21.89
N ALA A 78 -21.30 -4.21 -21.76
CA ALA A 78 -21.66 -3.17 -22.73
C ALA A 78 -20.83 -1.90 -22.54
N ASP A 79 -20.50 -1.58 -21.28
CA ASP A 79 -19.81 -0.38 -20.83
C ASP A 79 -18.78 -0.77 -19.73
N ALA A 80 -17.74 0.04 -19.50
CA ALA A 80 -16.69 -0.30 -18.54
C ALA A 80 -17.18 -0.51 -17.09
N GLY A 81 -18.18 0.27 -16.64
CA GLY A 81 -18.76 0.10 -15.30
C GLY A 81 -19.40 -1.28 -15.07
N ASP A 82 -19.83 -1.97 -16.11
CA ASP A 82 -20.37 -3.35 -16.00
C ASP A 82 -19.24 -4.39 -15.83
N LEU A 83 -17.98 -4.01 -16.01
CA LEU A 83 -16.80 -4.87 -15.77
C LEU A 83 -16.37 -4.90 -14.30
N ALA A 84 -16.81 -3.95 -13.47
CA ALA A 84 -16.43 -3.82 -12.06
C ALA A 84 -16.60 -5.16 -11.32
N ALA A 85 -15.46 -5.81 -11.09
CA ALA A 85 -15.36 -7.16 -10.53
C ALA A 85 -13.90 -7.46 -10.22
N ALA A 86 -13.65 -8.55 -9.49
CA ALA A 86 -12.31 -8.97 -9.07
C ALA A 86 -11.54 -7.92 -8.25
N GLU A 87 -12.27 -7.00 -7.63
CA GLU A 87 -11.80 -5.99 -6.68
C GLU A 87 -11.06 -6.67 -5.51
N ILE A 88 -11.79 -7.38 -4.64
CA ILE A 88 -11.19 -8.19 -3.57
C ILE A 88 -11.18 -9.69 -3.89
N VAL A 89 -9.99 -10.30 -3.88
CA VAL A 89 -9.77 -11.73 -4.12
C VAL A 89 -9.26 -12.45 -2.88
N GLN A 90 -9.65 -13.72 -2.72
CA GLN A 90 -9.19 -14.62 -1.66
C GLN A 90 -8.91 -16.02 -2.17
N TYR A 91 -8.04 -16.75 -1.47
CA TYR A 91 -7.65 -18.10 -1.85
C TYR A 91 -7.97 -19.14 -0.79
N HIS A 92 -8.74 -20.16 -1.16
CA HIS A 92 -9.01 -21.30 -0.30
C HIS A 92 -8.12 -22.50 -0.70
N ALA A 93 -7.04 -22.69 0.06
CA ALA A 93 -6.02 -23.70 -0.21
C ALA A 93 -6.55 -25.14 -0.31
N ALA A 94 -7.51 -25.53 0.52
CA ALA A 94 -7.98 -26.92 0.57
C ALA A 94 -8.70 -27.38 -0.70
N THR A 95 -9.38 -26.47 -1.41
CA THR A 95 -10.02 -26.75 -2.72
C THR A 95 -9.31 -26.10 -3.89
N GLN A 96 -8.27 -25.30 -3.64
CA GLN A 96 -7.55 -24.53 -4.65
C GLN A 96 -8.51 -23.66 -5.47
N THR A 97 -9.43 -23.00 -4.77
CA THR A 97 -10.45 -22.12 -5.34
C THR A 97 -10.11 -20.69 -4.99
N ILE A 98 -10.15 -19.82 -6.00
CA ILE A 98 -10.09 -18.37 -5.82
C ILE A 98 -11.53 -17.86 -5.70
N TYR A 99 -11.78 -17.01 -4.73
CA TYR A 99 -13.03 -16.28 -4.57
C TYR A 99 -12.76 -14.82 -4.91
N ALA A 100 -13.63 -14.21 -5.70
CA ALA A 100 -13.50 -12.82 -6.11
C ALA A 100 -14.85 -12.13 -5.99
N VAL A 101 -14.88 -10.94 -5.38
CA VAL A 101 -16.05 -10.07 -5.37
C VAL A 101 -16.43 -9.70 -6.82
N ASN A 102 -17.73 -9.71 -7.11
CA ASN A 102 -18.28 -9.22 -8.37
C ASN A 102 -19.41 -8.24 -8.03
N SER A 103 -19.03 -6.98 -7.81
CA SER A 103 -19.91 -5.90 -7.37
C SER A 103 -20.99 -5.59 -8.42
N SER A 104 -20.70 -5.72 -9.72
CA SER A 104 -21.72 -5.49 -10.76
C SER A 104 -22.85 -6.54 -10.81
N GLU A 105 -22.66 -7.72 -10.21
CA GLU A 105 -23.65 -8.81 -10.16
C GLU A 105 -24.13 -9.15 -8.73
N ASP A 106 -23.78 -8.39 -7.70
CA ASP A 106 -24.06 -8.69 -6.27
C ASP A 106 -23.69 -10.13 -5.88
N SER A 107 -22.52 -10.59 -6.31
CA SER A 107 -22.13 -12.00 -6.21
C SER A 107 -20.65 -12.22 -5.92
N VAL A 108 -20.30 -13.47 -5.60
CA VAL A 108 -18.90 -13.91 -5.47
C VAL A 108 -18.60 -14.92 -6.57
N ALA A 109 -17.64 -14.58 -7.42
CA ALA A 109 -17.10 -15.49 -8.42
C ALA A 109 -16.21 -16.56 -7.75
N MET A 110 -16.39 -17.82 -8.15
CA MET A 110 -15.67 -18.99 -7.67
C MET A 110 -14.86 -19.60 -8.82
N ILE A 111 -13.54 -19.48 -8.76
CA ILE A 111 -12.62 -19.88 -9.82
C ILE A 111 -11.77 -21.05 -9.33
N ASP A 112 -12.06 -22.25 -9.80
CA ASP A 112 -11.30 -23.46 -9.49
C ASP A 112 -9.99 -23.48 -10.31
N ILE A 113 -8.86 -23.46 -9.62
CA ILE A 113 -7.53 -23.53 -10.23
C ILE A 113 -6.80 -24.85 -9.95
N SER A 114 -7.48 -25.88 -9.45
CA SER A 114 -6.86 -27.15 -9.07
C SER A 114 -6.15 -27.88 -10.22
N ASP A 115 -6.59 -27.65 -11.47
CA ASP A 115 -5.97 -28.19 -12.68
C ASP A 115 -4.93 -27.24 -13.33
N LEU A 116 -4.63 -26.09 -12.70
CA LEU A 116 -3.67 -25.11 -13.20
C LEU A 116 -2.26 -25.71 -13.29
N THR A 117 -1.54 -25.38 -14.36
CA THR A 117 -0.16 -25.85 -14.59
C THR A 117 0.82 -24.68 -14.64
N SER A 118 2.12 -24.95 -14.47
CA SER A 118 3.19 -23.94 -14.64
C SER A 118 3.41 -23.47 -16.09
N THR A 119 2.50 -23.76 -17.01
CA THR A 119 2.64 -23.36 -18.42
C THR A 119 2.31 -21.88 -18.53
N ALA A 120 3.28 -21.07 -18.96
CA ALA A 120 3.06 -19.65 -19.21
C ALA A 120 1.94 -19.44 -20.24
N LEU A 121 1.13 -18.40 -20.03
CA LEU A 121 0.16 -17.94 -21.02
C LEU A 121 0.87 -17.55 -22.32
N SER A 122 0.21 -17.81 -23.45
CA SER A 122 0.77 -17.53 -24.76
C SER A 122 0.54 -16.09 -25.21
N ALA A 123 -0.59 -15.53 -24.79
CA ALA A 123 -0.98 -14.14 -24.97
C ALA A 123 -1.52 -13.61 -23.63
N PRO A 124 -0.66 -13.26 -22.66
CA PRO A 124 -1.07 -12.95 -21.28
C PRO A 124 -2.04 -11.76 -21.17
N LEU A 125 -2.06 -10.85 -22.14
CA LEU A 125 -3.02 -9.72 -22.19
C LEU A 125 -4.45 -10.16 -22.51
N THR A 126 -4.63 -11.22 -23.31
CA THR A 126 -5.93 -11.55 -23.92
C THR A 126 -6.40 -12.98 -23.64
N ASP A 127 -5.50 -13.86 -23.21
CA ASP A 127 -5.84 -15.25 -22.88
C ASP A 127 -6.83 -15.24 -21.70
N ASN A 128 -7.91 -16.00 -21.83
CA ASN A 128 -8.92 -16.22 -20.79
C ASN A 128 -9.00 -17.75 -20.57
N THR A 129 -8.13 -18.27 -19.70
CA THR A 129 -7.88 -19.72 -19.55
C THR A 129 -8.58 -20.33 -18.35
N LEU A 130 -9.02 -19.50 -17.39
CA LEU A 130 -9.79 -19.95 -16.23
C LEU A 130 -11.29 -19.79 -16.48
N SER A 131 -12.10 -20.33 -15.57
CA SER A 131 -13.55 -20.20 -15.62
C SER A 131 -14.11 -19.99 -14.22
N ALA A 132 -15.14 -19.15 -14.11
CA ALA A 132 -15.84 -18.90 -12.85
C ALA A 132 -17.22 -19.58 -12.84
N THR A 133 -17.65 -19.95 -11.65
CA THR A 133 -19.08 -20.06 -11.31
C THR A 133 -19.44 -18.93 -10.34
N SER A 134 -20.71 -18.62 -10.14
CA SER A 134 -21.13 -17.53 -9.26
C SER A 134 -21.90 -18.05 -8.04
N MET A 135 -21.72 -17.35 -6.91
CA MET A 135 -22.49 -17.49 -5.69
C MET A 135 -23.20 -16.17 -5.38
N ASP A 136 -24.53 -16.17 -5.52
CA ASP A 136 -25.36 -15.01 -5.20
C ASP A 136 -25.28 -14.64 -3.71
N LEU A 137 -25.20 -13.35 -3.42
CA LEU A 137 -25.34 -12.81 -2.08
C LEU A 137 -26.82 -12.60 -1.71
N PRO A 138 -27.18 -12.62 -0.42
CA PRO A 138 -28.55 -12.29 -0.01
C PRO A 138 -28.87 -10.83 -0.34
N ALA A 139 -30.08 -10.56 -0.85
CA ALA A 139 -30.54 -9.19 -1.10
C ALA A 139 -30.99 -8.44 0.18
N GLU A 140 -31.19 -9.14 1.29
CA GLU A 140 -31.57 -8.55 2.57
C GLU A 140 -30.99 -9.32 3.76
N ALA A 141 -30.63 -8.59 4.83
CA ALA A 141 -30.23 -9.14 6.12
C ALA A 141 -30.83 -8.29 7.25
N GLY A 142 -31.33 -8.92 8.31
CA GLY A 142 -31.90 -8.18 9.45
C GLY A 142 -33.14 -7.31 9.13
N GLY A 143 -33.68 -7.36 7.91
CA GLY A 143 -34.72 -6.46 7.42
C GLY A 143 -34.19 -5.19 6.75
N VAL A 144 -32.88 -5.10 6.53
CA VAL A 144 -32.16 -4.07 5.75
C VAL A 144 -31.87 -4.64 4.37
N ALA A 145 -32.08 -3.83 3.33
CA ALA A 145 -31.67 -4.18 1.96
C ALA A 145 -30.15 -4.04 1.84
N LEU A 146 -29.51 -5.03 1.22
CA LEU A 146 -28.06 -5.03 1.05
C LEU A 146 -27.69 -4.40 -0.30
N GLY A 147 -26.59 -3.66 -0.30
CA GLY A 147 -25.95 -3.08 -1.48
C GLY A 147 -24.80 -3.96 -1.97
N GLY A 148 -23.70 -3.32 -2.39
CA GLY A 148 -22.49 -3.98 -2.86
C GLY A 148 -21.78 -4.81 -1.80
N ALA A 149 -20.94 -5.75 -2.27
CA ALA A 149 -19.98 -6.43 -1.41
C ALA A 149 -18.62 -5.79 -1.61
N ASN A 150 -17.97 -5.38 -0.53
CA ASN A 150 -16.74 -4.60 -0.59
C ASN A 150 -15.54 -5.51 -0.33
N SER A 151 -15.69 -6.51 0.55
CA SER A 151 -14.56 -7.39 0.89
C SER A 151 -14.96 -8.83 1.19
N ILE A 152 -13.97 -9.72 1.12
CA ILE A 152 -14.12 -11.15 1.38
C ILE A 152 -12.90 -11.67 2.13
N ALA A 153 -13.15 -12.57 3.09
CA ALA A 153 -12.12 -13.31 3.80
C ALA A 153 -12.47 -14.79 3.91
N VAL A 154 -11.45 -15.65 3.90
CA VAL A 154 -11.60 -17.10 4.06
C VAL A 154 -10.70 -17.64 5.17
N HIS A 155 -11.24 -18.54 6.00
CA HIS A 155 -10.46 -19.27 7.00
C HIS A 155 -11.04 -20.66 7.26
N GLY A 156 -10.23 -21.70 7.00
CA GLY A 156 -10.69 -23.08 7.15
C GLY A 156 -11.90 -23.36 6.26
N ASP A 157 -13.04 -23.74 6.85
CA ASP A 157 -14.28 -24.02 6.10
C ASP A 157 -15.21 -22.80 5.97
N LEU A 158 -14.80 -21.64 6.48
CA LEU A 158 -15.62 -20.43 6.55
C LEU A 158 -15.20 -19.38 5.53
N MET A 159 -16.20 -18.63 5.09
CA MET A 159 -16.05 -17.39 4.35
C MET A 159 -16.88 -16.30 5.04
N ALA A 160 -16.33 -15.10 5.10
CA ALA A 160 -16.99 -13.89 5.54
C ALA A 160 -16.96 -12.90 4.37
N VAL A 161 -18.12 -12.34 4.02
CA VAL A 161 -18.25 -11.31 2.99
C VAL A 161 -18.76 -10.05 3.66
N ALA A 162 -18.05 -8.94 3.51
CA ALA A 162 -18.50 -7.62 3.95
C ALA A 162 -19.45 -7.06 2.89
N VAL A 163 -20.65 -6.67 3.32
CA VAL A 163 -21.72 -6.21 2.44
C VAL A 163 -22.34 -4.97 3.06
N GLU A 164 -22.35 -3.88 2.31
CA GLU A 164 -22.96 -2.63 2.73
C GLU A 164 -24.49 -2.69 2.76
N ALA A 165 -25.11 -1.69 3.37
CA ALA A 165 -26.53 -1.48 3.22
C ALA A 165 -26.79 -0.63 1.98
N ASP A 166 -27.86 -0.94 1.23
CA ASP A 166 -28.31 -0.15 0.06
C ASP A 166 -28.61 1.32 0.42
N SER A 167 -28.90 1.59 1.70
CA SER A 167 -28.95 2.94 2.24
C SER A 167 -27.79 3.17 3.18
N GLN A 168 -26.98 4.19 2.89
CA GLN A 168 -25.89 4.65 3.74
C GLN A 168 -26.34 5.22 5.10
N ALA A 169 -27.65 5.33 5.35
CA ALA A 169 -28.17 5.65 6.68
C ALA A 169 -28.23 4.42 7.61
N ASP A 170 -28.13 3.21 7.05
CA ASP A 170 -28.21 1.94 7.75
C ASP A 170 -26.82 1.30 7.91
N ASN A 171 -26.70 0.37 8.85
CA ASN A 171 -25.46 -0.40 9.02
C ASN A 171 -25.40 -1.56 8.02
N GLY A 172 -24.17 -1.93 7.62
CA GLY A 172 -23.91 -3.11 6.82
C GLY A 172 -23.78 -4.40 7.64
N PHE A 173 -23.42 -5.47 6.95
CA PHE A 173 -23.41 -6.83 7.49
C PHE A 173 -22.19 -7.61 7.04
N ILE A 174 -21.71 -8.49 7.93
CA ILE A 174 -20.87 -9.63 7.50
C ILE A 174 -21.75 -10.84 7.23
N VAL A 175 -21.75 -11.29 5.99
CA VAL A 175 -22.47 -12.47 5.50
C VAL A 175 -21.53 -13.68 5.56
N PHE A 176 -21.89 -14.68 6.37
CA PHE A 176 -21.08 -15.88 6.56
C PHE A 176 -21.57 -17.06 5.74
N TYR A 177 -20.60 -17.79 5.18
CA TYR A 177 -20.81 -19.06 4.48
C TYR A 177 -19.93 -20.17 5.08
N ASN A 178 -20.37 -21.42 4.96
CA ASN A 178 -19.56 -22.61 5.25
C ASN A 178 -19.55 -23.59 4.07
N GLY A 179 -18.85 -24.72 4.19
CA GLY A 179 -18.87 -25.75 3.14
C GLY A 179 -17.89 -25.49 2.00
N LEU A 180 -16.93 -24.58 2.20
CA LEU A 180 -15.84 -24.31 1.27
C LEU A 180 -15.03 -25.58 0.99
N ASN A 181 -14.75 -26.41 2.00
CA ASN A 181 -14.03 -27.69 1.82
C ASN A 181 -14.79 -28.72 0.99
N ALA A 182 -16.11 -28.57 0.87
CA ALA A 182 -16.93 -29.39 -0.01
C ALA A 182 -17.06 -28.80 -1.43
N GLY A 183 -16.49 -27.61 -1.67
CA GLY A 183 -16.61 -26.86 -2.92
C GLY A 183 -18.02 -26.30 -3.17
N VAL A 184 -18.87 -26.23 -2.12
CA VAL A 184 -20.26 -25.76 -2.24
C VAL A 184 -20.55 -24.85 -1.04
N PRO A 185 -20.09 -23.59 -1.08
CA PRO A 185 -20.40 -22.63 -0.04
C PRO A 185 -21.90 -22.49 0.20
N ALA A 186 -22.32 -22.44 1.46
CA ALA A 186 -23.69 -22.33 1.87
C ALA A 186 -23.84 -21.27 2.96
N PHE A 187 -24.82 -20.37 2.80
CA PHE A 187 -25.11 -19.32 3.75
C PHE A 187 -25.38 -19.88 5.16
N VAL A 188 -24.79 -19.24 6.16
CA VAL A 188 -24.89 -19.59 7.59
C VAL A 188 -25.69 -18.54 8.34
N SER A 189 -25.25 -17.28 8.28
CA SER A 189 -25.82 -16.16 9.02
C SER A 189 -25.31 -14.83 8.47
N ALA A 190 -26.02 -13.76 8.75
CA ALA A 190 -25.52 -12.40 8.60
C ALA A 190 -25.43 -11.73 9.98
N VAL A 191 -24.36 -10.99 10.24
CA VAL A 191 -24.12 -10.27 11.50
C VAL A 191 -24.03 -8.79 11.20
N GLU A 192 -24.91 -7.99 11.78
CA GLU A 192 -24.89 -6.52 11.66
C GLU A 192 -23.60 -5.97 12.28
N VAL A 193 -22.95 -5.05 11.57
CA VAL A 193 -21.72 -4.37 11.97
C VAL A 193 -21.91 -2.85 11.93
N GLY A 194 -20.88 -2.07 11.56
CA GLY A 194 -20.98 -0.63 11.39
C GLY A 194 -21.51 -0.23 10.01
N ASN A 195 -21.45 1.07 9.72
CA ASN A 195 -21.80 1.63 8.42
C ASN A 195 -20.64 1.41 7.43
N LEU A 196 -20.97 1.04 6.20
CA LEU A 196 -20.02 0.73 5.13
C LEU A 196 -18.88 -0.21 5.59
N PRO A 197 -19.17 -1.50 5.83
CA PRO A 197 -18.14 -2.47 6.16
C PRO A 197 -17.29 -2.70 4.91
N ASP A 198 -16.17 -2.00 4.88
CA ASP A 198 -15.25 -2.01 3.76
C ASP A 198 -14.42 -3.31 3.80
N MET A 199 -13.41 -3.39 4.68
CA MET A 199 -12.55 -4.57 4.78
C MET A 199 -12.97 -5.58 5.85
N VAL A 200 -12.85 -6.89 5.54
CA VAL A 200 -13.02 -7.99 6.51
C VAL A 200 -11.81 -8.94 6.52
N THR A 201 -11.40 -9.39 7.72
CA THR A 201 -10.35 -10.41 7.86
C THR A 201 -10.54 -11.32 9.07
N PHE A 202 -9.95 -12.51 9.05
CA PHE A 202 -9.88 -13.41 10.21
C PHE A 202 -8.58 -13.20 10.99
N THR A 203 -8.63 -13.35 12.32
CA THR A 203 -7.39 -13.55 13.08
C THR A 203 -6.70 -14.84 12.61
N PRO A 204 -5.36 -14.95 12.69
CA PRO A 204 -4.65 -16.13 12.19
C PRO A 204 -5.14 -17.46 12.81
N ASP A 205 -5.48 -17.46 14.10
CA ASP A 205 -6.08 -18.60 14.79
C ASP A 205 -7.55 -18.90 14.41
N GLY A 206 -8.18 -18.05 13.61
CA GLY A 206 -9.58 -18.15 13.18
C GLY A 206 -10.60 -17.90 14.28
N SER A 207 -10.18 -17.41 15.45
CA SER A 207 -11.07 -17.21 16.61
C SER A 207 -11.91 -15.94 16.53
N LYS A 208 -11.55 -14.99 15.66
CA LYS A 208 -12.28 -13.73 15.46
C LYS A 208 -12.29 -13.33 13.98
N VAL A 209 -13.31 -12.60 13.60
CA VAL A 209 -13.37 -11.76 12.40
C VAL A 209 -13.29 -10.32 12.84
N ILE A 210 -12.44 -9.55 12.17
CA ILE A 210 -12.25 -8.10 12.36
C ILE A 210 -12.74 -7.43 11.09
N VAL A 211 -13.45 -6.32 11.27
CA VAL A 211 -14.09 -5.56 10.19
C VAL A 211 -13.77 -4.08 10.37
N ALA A 212 -13.30 -3.45 9.31
CA ALA A 212 -13.21 -2.01 9.20
C ALA A 212 -14.55 -1.53 8.64
N ASN A 213 -15.19 -0.61 9.34
CA ASN A 213 -16.43 0.00 8.87
C ASN A 213 -16.07 1.47 8.66
N GLU A 214 -15.90 1.85 7.41
CA GLU A 214 -15.33 3.10 6.96
C GLU A 214 -16.18 4.27 7.48
N GLY A 215 -17.49 4.19 7.24
CA GLY A 215 -18.45 5.18 7.70
C GLY A 215 -18.38 6.49 6.93
N GLU A 216 -18.08 6.42 5.64
CA GLU A 216 -17.92 7.58 4.76
C GLU A 216 -19.21 8.43 4.61
N PRO A 217 -19.08 9.72 4.27
CA PRO A 217 -20.19 10.57 3.85
C PRO A 217 -20.98 10.07 2.64
N SER A 218 -22.24 10.48 2.56
CA SER A 218 -23.00 10.35 1.32
C SER A 218 -22.48 11.22 0.19
N ASP A 219 -22.74 10.79 -1.05
CA ASP A 219 -22.49 11.56 -2.29
C ASP A 219 -22.90 13.03 -2.17
N ASP A 220 -24.08 13.28 -1.59
CA ASP A 220 -24.62 14.63 -1.37
C ASP A 220 -24.17 15.29 -0.05
N TYR A 221 -23.33 14.58 0.71
CA TYR A 221 -22.71 14.91 1.98
C TYR A 221 -23.70 15.31 3.08
N THR A 222 -24.96 14.87 2.96
CA THR A 222 -26.01 15.17 3.94
C THR A 222 -26.06 14.17 5.09
N ASN A 223 -25.40 13.04 4.94
CA ASN A 223 -25.18 12.02 5.96
C ASN A 223 -23.67 11.77 6.06
N ASP A 224 -23.14 11.80 7.27
CA ASP A 224 -21.72 11.59 7.58
C ASP A 224 -21.68 10.71 8.83
N PRO A 225 -21.76 9.38 8.65
CA PRO A 225 -21.74 8.39 9.74
C PRO A 225 -20.45 8.46 10.57
N GLU A 226 -20.37 7.65 11.63
CA GLU A 226 -19.11 7.47 12.35
C GLU A 226 -18.49 6.15 11.89
N GLY A 227 -17.22 6.20 11.48
CA GLY A 227 -16.41 5.01 11.27
C GLY A 227 -16.24 4.18 12.56
N SER A 228 -16.00 2.89 12.42
CA SER A 228 -15.83 1.98 13.56
C SER A 228 -15.11 0.68 13.20
N ILE A 229 -14.65 -0.05 14.21
CA ILE A 229 -14.09 -1.39 14.04
C ILE A 229 -15.03 -2.41 14.69
N ALA A 230 -15.40 -3.47 13.97
CA ALA A 230 -16.23 -4.54 14.50
C ALA A 230 -15.44 -5.82 14.75
N ILE A 231 -15.74 -6.50 15.86
CA ILE A 231 -15.14 -7.79 16.22
C ILE A 231 -16.24 -8.84 16.39
N ILE A 232 -16.20 -9.89 15.57
CA ILE A 232 -17.13 -11.03 15.63
C ILE A 232 -16.36 -12.25 16.11
N ALA A 233 -16.75 -12.81 17.25
CA ALA A 233 -16.11 -14.03 17.77
C ALA A 233 -16.55 -15.25 16.96
N ILE A 234 -15.62 -16.16 16.68
CA ILE A 234 -15.88 -17.48 16.11
C ILE A 234 -15.68 -18.54 17.20
N THR A 235 -16.71 -19.33 17.49
CA THR A 235 -16.65 -20.42 18.47
C THR A 235 -17.05 -21.72 17.82
N ASP A 236 -16.18 -22.74 17.88
CA ASP A 236 -16.39 -24.05 17.26
C ASP A 236 -16.79 -23.97 15.77
N GLY A 237 -16.19 -23.01 15.04
CA GLY A 237 -16.47 -22.78 13.61
C GLY A 237 -17.81 -22.11 13.31
N ALA A 238 -18.46 -21.52 14.32
CA ALA A 238 -19.69 -20.74 14.14
C ALA A 238 -19.46 -19.27 14.55
N PRO A 239 -19.92 -18.29 13.74
CA PRO A 239 -19.86 -16.89 14.12
C PRO A 239 -20.83 -16.57 15.26
N ALA A 240 -20.45 -15.62 16.10
CA ALA A 240 -21.34 -15.03 17.10
C ALA A 240 -22.50 -14.29 16.41
N ALA A 241 -23.65 -14.23 17.07
CA ALA A 241 -24.84 -13.59 16.51
C ALA A 241 -24.78 -12.05 16.50
N THR A 242 -23.78 -11.45 17.13
CA THR A 242 -23.59 -10.00 17.28
C THR A 242 -22.11 -9.66 17.26
N ALA A 243 -21.75 -8.52 16.67
CA ALA A 243 -20.42 -7.96 16.76
C ALA A 243 -20.22 -7.15 18.06
N THR A 244 -18.96 -6.99 18.46
CA THR A 244 -18.52 -5.93 19.38
C THR A 244 -18.04 -4.76 18.56
N ILE A 245 -18.68 -3.60 18.70
CA ILE A 245 -18.31 -2.38 17.99
C ILE A 245 -17.36 -1.54 18.84
N LEU A 246 -16.24 -1.13 18.24
CA LEU A 246 -15.27 -0.20 18.79
C LEU A 246 -15.42 1.13 18.04
N ASP A 247 -15.91 2.15 18.74
CA ASP A 247 -16.08 3.49 18.19
C ASP A 247 -14.89 4.41 18.52
N PHE A 248 -14.81 5.55 17.83
CA PHE A 248 -13.77 6.55 18.05
C PHE A 248 -14.23 7.74 18.90
N LYS A 249 -15.40 7.67 19.54
CA LYS A 249 -15.97 8.80 20.30
C LYS A 249 -15.08 9.28 21.43
N ALA A 250 -14.21 8.40 21.96
CA ALA A 250 -13.23 8.74 22.98
C ALA A 250 -12.17 9.76 22.50
N TYR A 251 -11.95 9.87 21.19
CA TYR A 251 -11.02 10.80 20.55
C TYR A 251 -11.66 12.15 20.20
N ASN A 252 -12.98 12.30 20.38
CA ASN A 252 -13.63 13.59 20.20
C ASN A 252 -13.03 14.64 21.15
N GLY A 253 -12.47 15.70 20.56
CA GLY A 253 -11.72 16.74 21.27
C GLY A 253 -10.20 16.52 21.36
N MET A 254 -9.66 15.50 20.70
CA MET A 254 -8.22 15.21 20.62
C MET A 254 -7.59 15.60 19.28
N GLN A 255 -8.32 16.27 18.37
CA GLN A 255 -7.84 16.64 17.04
C GLN A 255 -6.45 17.31 17.07
N ALA A 256 -6.28 18.38 17.85
CA ALA A 256 -5.00 19.07 17.95
C ALA A 256 -3.85 18.20 18.50
N ASP A 257 -4.14 17.23 19.37
CA ASP A 257 -3.13 16.30 19.87
C ASP A 257 -2.72 15.29 18.79
N LEU A 258 -3.65 14.89 17.91
CA LEU A 258 -3.44 13.98 16.79
C LEU A 258 -2.73 14.70 15.61
N GLU A 259 -3.13 15.91 15.26
CA GLU A 259 -2.43 16.79 14.30
C GLU A 259 -0.98 17.03 14.73
N ALA A 260 -0.72 17.19 16.03
CA ALA A 260 0.65 17.30 16.56
C ALA A 260 1.49 16.02 16.40
N MET A 261 0.86 14.87 16.12
CA MET A 261 1.52 13.63 15.71
C MET A 261 1.68 13.53 14.18
N GLY A 262 1.22 14.53 13.43
CA GLY A 262 1.25 14.55 11.97
C GLY A 262 0.02 13.91 11.33
N MET A 263 -1.13 13.90 12.01
CA MET A 263 -2.39 13.39 11.47
C MET A 263 -3.11 14.45 10.61
N HIS A 264 -3.77 14.02 9.54
CA HIS A 264 -4.57 14.76 8.60
C HIS A 264 -6.03 14.60 8.97
N PHE A 265 -6.79 15.68 8.86
CA PHE A 265 -8.24 15.67 9.02
C PHE A 265 -8.79 16.37 7.78
N PRO A 266 -9.40 15.65 6.82
CA PRO A 266 -9.93 16.27 5.61
C PRO A 266 -11.04 17.30 5.89
N ASN A 267 -11.94 17.04 6.86
CA ASN A 267 -13.11 17.89 7.11
C ASN A 267 -13.32 18.26 8.60
N PRO A 268 -12.34 18.86 9.28
CA PRO A 268 -12.39 19.06 10.72
C PRO A 268 -13.46 20.06 11.19
N THR A 269 -13.98 20.88 10.26
CA THR A 269 -14.98 21.91 10.58
C THR A 269 -16.40 21.54 10.16
N GLY A 270 -16.56 20.44 9.44
CA GLY A 270 -17.80 20.09 8.76
C GLY A 270 -18.23 21.12 7.72
N ARG A 271 -19.47 20.98 7.23
CA ARG A 271 -20.01 21.83 6.17
C ARG A 271 -21.53 22.01 6.27
N THR A 272 -22.06 22.95 5.50
CA THR A 272 -23.51 23.04 5.27
C THR A 272 -23.81 22.80 3.81
N ILE A 273 -24.63 21.79 3.53
CA ILE A 273 -25.00 21.36 2.18
C ILE A 273 -26.45 20.86 2.17
N ASN A 274 -27.18 21.13 1.09
CA ASN A 274 -28.61 20.82 0.94
C ASN A 274 -29.47 21.31 2.13
N GLY A 275 -29.03 22.38 2.79
CA GLY A 275 -29.68 22.92 3.99
C GLY A 275 -29.47 22.11 5.27
N VAL A 276 -28.64 21.07 5.23
CA VAL A 276 -28.19 20.26 6.37
C VAL A 276 -26.83 20.78 6.81
N THR A 277 -26.66 21.03 8.11
CA THR A 277 -25.36 21.39 8.69
C THR A 277 -24.76 20.16 9.36
N ILE A 278 -23.65 19.69 8.81
CA ILE A 278 -22.80 18.64 9.37
C ILE A 278 -21.75 19.34 10.24
N ASN A 279 -21.69 18.97 11.53
CA ASN A 279 -20.60 19.37 12.40
C ASN A 279 -19.73 18.14 12.61
N THR A 280 -18.71 17.99 11.78
CA THR A 280 -17.84 16.81 11.80
C THR A 280 -17.08 16.76 13.13
N THR A 281 -17.11 15.59 13.74
CA THR A 281 -16.31 15.28 14.93
C THR A 281 -15.13 14.41 14.51
N VAL A 282 -14.08 14.32 15.34
CA VAL A 282 -12.96 13.41 15.08
C VAL A 282 -13.48 12.00 14.77
N ALA A 283 -14.47 11.49 15.51
CA ALA A 283 -15.01 10.15 15.27
C ALA A 283 -15.75 9.96 13.93
N GLN A 284 -16.23 11.03 13.30
CA GLN A 284 -16.82 10.98 11.94
C GLN A 284 -15.74 11.16 10.87
N ASP A 285 -14.72 11.95 11.19
CA ASP A 285 -13.58 12.18 10.29
C ASP A 285 -12.62 10.97 10.24
N LEU A 286 -12.69 10.03 11.20
CA LEU A 286 -11.87 8.81 11.15
C LEU A 286 -12.58 7.70 10.37
N GLU A 287 -12.02 7.36 9.21
CA GLU A 287 -12.50 6.32 8.28
C GLU A 287 -11.55 5.11 8.28
N PRO A 288 -11.94 3.97 8.90
CA PRO A 288 -11.15 2.75 8.87
C PRO A 288 -11.26 2.02 7.53
N GLU A 289 -10.11 1.70 6.94
CA GLU A 289 -10.03 1.08 5.61
C GLU A 289 -9.57 -0.38 5.71
N TYR A 290 -8.26 -0.63 5.78
CA TYR A 290 -7.69 -1.96 5.64
C TYR A 290 -7.12 -2.52 6.95
N ILE A 291 -7.13 -3.84 7.10
CA ILE A 291 -6.73 -4.51 8.36
C ILE A 291 -5.63 -5.55 8.16
N THR A 292 -4.61 -5.49 9.02
CA THR A 292 -3.72 -6.64 9.29
C THR A 292 -3.78 -7.04 10.76
N THR A 293 -3.66 -8.34 11.05
CA THR A 293 -3.90 -8.83 12.41
C THR A 293 -3.03 -10.02 12.81
N SER A 294 -2.71 -10.07 14.11
CA SER A 294 -2.24 -11.25 14.83
C SER A 294 -3.35 -11.76 15.76
N ASP A 295 -3.12 -12.84 16.49
CA ASP A 295 -4.15 -13.36 17.43
C ASP A 295 -4.52 -12.37 18.55
N THR A 296 -3.67 -11.39 18.84
CA THR A 296 -3.83 -10.44 19.96
C THR A 296 -3.87 -8.98 19.55
N MET A 297 -3.52 -8.63 18.31
CA MET A 297 -3.50 -7.24 17.84
C MET A 297 -4.16 -7.15 16.46
N ALA A 298 -4.89 -6.07 16.21
CA ALA A 298 -5.26 -5.64 14.87
C ALA A 298 -4.70 -4.23 14.61
N TYR A 299 -4.32 -3.98 13.37
CA TYR A 299 -3.82 -2.70 12.87
C TYR A 299 -4.71 -2.32 11.72
N VAL A 300 -5.36 -1.18 11.83
CA VAL A 300 -6.36 -0.69 10.87
C VAL A 300 -5.91 0.65 10.35
N THR A 301 -5.81 0.79 9.03
CA THR A 301 -5.45 2.07 8.39
C THR A 301 -6.61 3.06 8.52
N LEU A 302 -6.25 4.34 8.52
CA LEU A 302 -7.16 5.48 8.45
C LEU A 302 -6.62 6.37 7.32
N GLN A 303 -6.90 5.99 6.07
CA GLN A 303 -6.17 6.42 4.88
C GLN A 303 -6.23 7.93 4.68
N GLU A 304 -7.44 8.48 4.64
CA GLU A 304 -7.76 9.89 4.48
C GLU A 304 -7.14 10.68 5.63
N ASN A 305 -7.04 10.07 6.82
CA ASN A 305 -6.44 10.69 7.99
C ASN A 305 -4.95 10.44 8.17
N ASN A 306 -4.29 9.77 7.22
CA ASN A 306 -2.88 9.38 7.29
C ASN A 306 -2.53 8.72 8.65
N GLY A 307 -3.41 7.83 9.12
CA GLY A 307 -3.44 7.33 10.48
C GLY A 307 -3.45 5.81 10.62
N LEU A 308 -3.28 5.36 11.86
CA LEU A 308 -3.30 3.95 12.24
C LEU A 308 -4.07 3.77 13.55
N ALA A 309 -5.11 2.94 13.53
CA ALA A 309 -5.79 2.44 14.72
C ALA A 309 -5.16 1.10 15.15
N ILE A 310 -4.57 1.08 16.34
CA ILE A 310 -3.94 -0.09 16.94
C ILE A 310 -4.90 -0.66 17.99
N VAL A 311 -5.39 -1.87 17.74
CA VAL A 311 -6.38 -2.54 18.59
C VAL A 311 -5.74 -3.70 19.35
N ASP A 312 -5.80 -3.68 20.67
CA ASP A 312 -5.49 -4.87 21.49
C ASP A 312 -6.73 -5.77 21.55
N LEU A 313 -6.68 -6.93 20.90
CA LEU A 313 -7.80 -7.87 20.79
C LEU A 313 -8.05 -8.69 22.08
N THR A 314 -7.23 -8.48 23.12
CA THR A 314 -7.40 -9.15 24.41
C THR A 314 -8.32 -8.38 25.36
N ASP A 315 -8.34 -7.05 25.25
CA ASP A 315 -9.21 -6.17 26.03
C ASP A 315 -10.05 -5.19 25.19
N ASN A 316 -9.87 -5.20 23.87
CA ASN A 316 -10.51 -4.37 22.86
C ASN A 316 -10.24 -2.87 23.02
N SER A 317 -9.09 -2.49 23.59
CA SER A 317 -8.64 -1.09 23.60
C SER A 317 -8.12 -0.64 22.24
N VAL A 318 -8.34 0.64 21.91
CA VAL A 318 -7.95 1.26 20.63
C VAL A 318 -7.04 2.44 20.89
N GLU A 319 -5.89 2.47 20.22
CA GLU A 319 -4.91 3.56 20.21
C GLU A 319 -4.77 4.15 18.80
N ILE A 320 -4.93 5.46 18.64
CA ILE A 320 -4.71 6.15 17.36
C ILE A 320 -3.30 6.75 17.29
N ARG A 321 -2.68 6.66 16.11
CA ARG A 321 -1.39 7.25 15.75
C ARG A 321 -1.47 7.94 14.39
N GLY A 322 -0.95 9.15 14.28
CA GLY A 322 -0.66 9.78 12.99
C GLY A 322 0.64 9.25 12.40
N LEU A 323 0.71 9.13 11.08
CA LEU A 323 1.87 8.57 10.35
C LEU A 323 2.82 9.65 9.83
N GLY A 324 2.37 10.90 9.79
CA GLY A 324 3.18 12.04 9.39
C GLY A 324 3.38 12.13 7.87
N PHE A 325 4.51 12.70 7.47
CA PHE A 325 4.72 13.16 6.10
C PHE A 325 6.11 12.81 5.57
N LYS A 326 6.20 12.58 4.26
CA LYS A 326 7.44 12.40 3.50
C LYS A 326 7.95 13.75 2.97
N ASP A 327 9.23 14.04 3.11
CA ASP A 327 9.86 15.25 2.58
C ASP A 327 10.40 15.04 1.16
N TRP A 328 9.92 15.82 0.18
CA TRP A 328 10.31 15.74 -1.22
C TRP A 328 11.52 16.63 -1.59
N SER A 329 12.16 17.30 -0.63
CA SER A 329 13.31 18.16 -0.88
C SER A 329 14.57 17.42 -1.37
N ASP A 330 14.70 16.14 -1.03
CA ASP A 330 15.83 15.28 -1.39
C ASP A 330 15.46 14.11 -2.33
N LEU A 331 14.18 13.95 -2.68
CA LEU A 331 13.64 12.92 -3.56
C LEU A 331 13.15 13.53 -4.89
N TYR A 332 13.02 12.71 -5.92
CA TYR A 332 12.51 13.11 -7.23
C TYR A 332 11.02 12.82 -7.36
N ILE A 333 10.24 13.84 -7.70
CA ILE A 333 8.81 13.72 -8.01
C ILE A 333 8.54 14.39 -9.35
N ASP A 334 7.66 13.78 -10.14
CA ASP A 334 7.04 14.47 -11.27
C ASP A 334 5.69 15.03 -10.81
N GLY A 335 5.55 16.35 -10.93
CA GLY A 335 4.37 17.08 -10.49
C GLY A 335 3.73 17.92 -11.58
N THR A 336 4.07 17.66 -12.84
CA THR A 336 3.53 18.38 -14.00
C THR A 336 3.02 17.36 -15.02
N GLU A 337 1.82 17.58 -15.53
CA GLU A 337 1.34 16.90 -16.74
C GLU A 337 1.85 17.67 -17.96
N ASP A 338 3.01 17.27 -18.50
CA ASP A 338 3.62 17.88 -19.69
C ASP A 338 3.91 16.89 -20.82
N GLY A 339 3.57 15.61 -20.62
CA GLY A 339 3.79 14.53 -21.58
C GLY A 339 5.25 14.07 -21.66
N GLU A 340 6.11 14.55 -20.76
CA GLU A 340 7.52 14.16 -20.63
C GLU A 340 7.82 13.69 -19.19
N VAL A 341 9.05 13.20 -18.96
CA VAL A 341 9.52 12.87 -17.60
C VAL A 341 10.27 14.09 -17.05
N SER A 342 9.64 14.79 -16.11
CA SER A 342 9.96 16.13 -15.61
C SER A 342 10.26 16.16 -14.10
N PHE A 343 11.05 15.19 -13.64
CA PHE A 343 11.44 15.10 -12.23
C PHE A 343 12.11 16.36 -11.64
N GLY A 344 11.60 16.78 -10.49
CA GLY A 344 12.18 17.84 -9.67
C GLY A 344 12.33 17.46 -8.20
N LYS A 345 12.98 18.34 -7.43
CA LYS A 345 13.07 18.25 -5.97
C LYS A 345 12.59 19.57 -5.38
N TYR A 346 11.76 19.49 -4.36
CA TYR A 346 10.94 20.63 -3.96
C TYR A 346 10.94 20.81 -2.45
N PRO A 347 11.81 21.68 -1.89
CA PRO A 347 11.67 22.15 -0.52
C PRO A 347 10.30 22.82 -0.32
N GLY A 348 9.66 22.57 0.82
CA GLY A 348 8.29 23.03 1.08
C GLY A 348 7.20 22.16 0.49
N LEU A 349 7.54 21.03 -0.16
CA LEU A 349 6.58 20.01 -0.60
C LEU A 349 6.74 18.75 0.24
N TYR A 350 5.64 18.30 0.81
CA TYR A 350 5.56 17.08 1.61
C TYR A 350 4.50 16.13 1.00
N GLY A 351 4.70 14.82 1.09
CA GLY A 351 3.69 13.81 0.74
C GLY A 351 3.05 13.26 2.00
N VAL A 352 1.73 13.09 2.00
CA VAL A 352 0.99 12.56 3.14
C VAL A 352 1.02 11.04 3.12
N TYR A 353 1.43 10.39 4.22
CA TYR A 353 1.42 8.92 4.32
C TYR A 353 -0.01 8.40 4.49
N MET A 354 -0.72 8.22 3.38
CA MET A 354 -2.13 7.81 3.33
C MET A 354 -2.22 6.35 2.92
N PRO A 355 -2.13 5.42 3.87
CA PRO A 355 -2.08 4.01 3.54
C PRO A 355 -3.46 3.44 3.28
N ASP A 356 -3.64 2.82 2.12
CA ASP A 356 -4.74 1.91 1.88
C ASP A 356 -4.37 0.53 2.46
N THR A 357 -3.96 -0.41 1.60
CA THR A 357 -3.68 -1.78 2.01
C THR A 357 -2.54 -1.85 3.03
N ILE A 358 -2.78 -2.58 4.12
CA ILE A 358 -1.80 -2.92 5.15
C ILE A 358 -1.55 -4.43 5.25
N SER A 359 -0.27 -4.80 5.34
CA SER A 359 0.16 -6.16 5.64
C SER A 359 1.15 -6.18 6.80
N SER A 360 1.49 -7.37 7.30
CA SER A 360 2.48 -7.52 8.37
C SER A 360 3.35 -8.75 8.19
N PHE A 361 4.56 -8.67 8.73
CA PHE A 361 5.50 -9.79 8.75
C PHE A 361 6.36 -9.77 10.01
N SER A 362 6.95 -10.93 10.33
CA SER A 362 7.87 -11.03 11.47
C SER A 362 9.32 -11.08 11.03
N TRP A 363 10.15 -10.28 11.70
CA TRP A 363 11.60 -10.33 11.57
C TRP A 363 12.25 -10.38 12.95
N ASN A 364 13.05 -11.42 13.19
CA ASN A 364 13.73 -11.67 14.47
C ASN A 364 12.79 -11.67 15.70
N GLY A 365 11.53 -12.08 15.52
CA GLY A 365 10.53 -12.14 16.58
C GLY A 365 9.86 -10.80 16.91
N ALA A 366 10.18 -9.73 16.18
CA ALA A 366 9.40 -8.50 16.16
C ALA A 366 8.46 -8.52 14.95
N MET A 367 7.35 -7.81 15.04
CA MET A 367 6.40 -7.61 13.94
C MET A 367 6.64 -6.24 13.32
N PHE A 368 6.53 -6.19 12.01
CA PHE A 368 6.60 -4.99 11.19
C PHE A 368 5.34 -4.91 10.35
N LEU A 369 4.88 -3.68 10.11
CA LEU A 369 3.76 -3.39 9.22
C LEU A 369 4.33 -2.92 7.89
N VAL A 370 3.61 -3.16 6.82
CA VAL A 370 3.92 -2.65 5.48
C VAL A 370 2.64 -2.05 4.93
N THR A 371 2.70 -0.84 4.40
CA THR A 371 1.55 -0.15 3.81
C THR A 371 1.86 0.32 2.39
N ALA A 372 0.86 0.36 1.54
CA ALA A 372 0.88 1.03 0.25
C ALA A 372 0.23 2.41 0.41
N ASN A 373 0.93 3.49 0.05
CA ASN A 373 0.43 4.85 0.27
C ASN A 373 -0.19 5.41 -1.01
N GLU A 374 -1.43 5.00 -1.30
CA GLU A 374 -2.18 5.31 -2.53
C GLU A 374 -2.47 6.80 -2.60
N GLY A 375 -3.21 7.34 -1.63
CA GLY A 375 -3.41 8.78 -1.47
C GLY A 375 -4.81 9.28 -1.69
N ASP A 376 -5.85 8.53 -1.32
CA ASP A 376 -7.20 8.99 -1.59
C ASP A 376 -7.60 10.28 -0.88
N ALA A 377 -8.41 11.08 -1.55
CA ALA A 377 -8.91 12.35 -1.07
C ALA A 377 -10.40 12.21 -0.78
N ARG A 378 -10.93 13.01 0.13
CA ARG A 378 -12.39 13.04 0.33
C ARG A 378 -13.05 13.86 -0.76
N GLU A 379 -13.45 13.22 -1.85
CA GLU A 379 -14.19 13.85 -2.94
C GLU A 379 -15.61 13.27 -3.07
N TYR A 380 -16.63 14.12 -2.86
CA TYR A 380 -18.02 13.69 -2.94
C TYR A 380 -18.79 14.56 -3.92
N ILE A 381 -19.60 13.94 -4.75
CA ILE A 381 -20.29 14.57 -5.88
C ILE A 381 -21.77 14.16 -5.86
N PHE A 382 -22.66 15.09 -6.18
CA PHE A 382 -24.08 14.80 -6.40
C PHE A 382 -24.62 15.49 -7.65
N GLY A 383 -25.68 14.93 -8.23
CA GLY A 383 -26.30 15.52 -9.42
C GLY A 383 -26.98 16.86 -9.18
N ALA A 384 -26.76 17.82 -10.08
CA ALA A 384 -27.43 19.12 -10.11
C ALA A 384 -27.86 19.52 -11.53
N ASP A 385 -28.93 20.33 -11.64
CA ASP A 385 -29.46 20.74 -12.96
C ASP A 385 -28.57 21.78 -13.65
N ASP A 386 -27.94 22.66 -12.86
CA ASP A 386 -27.05 23.73 -13.30
C ASP A 386 -26.18 24.26 -12.13
N GLU A 387 -25.12 25.01 -12.47
CA GLU A 387 -24.21 25.67 -11.50
C GLU A 387 -24.97 26.49 -10.44
N ALA A 388 -26.06 27.17 -10.82
CA ALA A 388 -26.81 27.98 -9.87
C ALA A 388 -27.52 27.12 -8.82
N SER A 389 -28.05 25.96 -9.21
CA SER A 389 -28.64 24.98 -8.29
C SER A 389 -27.60 24.32 -7.39
N CYS A 390 -26.43 23.98 -7.93
CA CYS A 390 -25.29 23.44 -7.20
C CYS A 390 -24.81 24.40 -6.08
N LEU A 391 -24.49 25.64 -6.45
CA LEU A 391 -24.03 26.64 -5.49
C LEU A 391 -25.12 27.04 -4.49
N ALA A 392 -26.40 27.01 -4.87
CA ALA A 392 -27.51 27.26 -3.97
C ALA A 392 -27.72 26.13 -2.95
N ALA A 393 -27.40 24.89 -3.33
CA ALA A 393 -27.34 23.74 -2.44
C ALA A 393 -26.12 23.78 -1.51
N GLY A 394 -25.13 24.63 -1.78
CA GLY A 394 -23.89 24.70 -1.02
C GLY A 394 -22.82 23.75 -1.53
N GLY A 395 -22.90 23.30 -2.78
CA GLY A 395 -21.78 22.66 -3.48
C GLY A 395 -20.67 23.66 -3.80
N MET A 396 -19.48 23.13 -4.07
CA MET A 396 -18.23 23.88 -4.26
C MET A 396 -17.99 24.22 -5.72
N GLU A 397 -18.26 23.28 -6.63
CA GLU A 397 -18.03 23.41 -8.07
C GLU A 397 -19.10 22.62 -8.84
N PHE A 398 -19.40 23.04 -10.06
CA PHE A 398 -20.33 22.33 -10.96
C PHE A 398 -19.66 22.09 -12.30
N ASP A 399 -19.62 20.83 -12.74
CA ASP A 399 -19.17 20.44 -14.07
C ASP A 399 -20.09 19.36 -14.66
N ASP A 400 -20.48 19.52 -15.91
CA ASP A 400 -21.35 18.62 -16.70
C ASP A 400 -22.54 17.89 -16.01
N GLY A 401 -23.16 18.51 -14.99
CA GLY A 401 -24.28 17.90 -14.25
C GLY A 401 -23.91 17.40 -12.86
N ASP A 402 -22.61 17.31 -12.59
CA ASP A 402 -22.02 16.95 -11.33
C ASP A 402 -21.76 18.20 -10.50
N CYS A 403 -22.24 18.19 -9.27
CA CYS A 403 -21.99 19.21 -8.27
C CYS A 403 -21.09 18.62 -7.20
N LEU A 404 -19.89 19.17 -7.09
CA LEU A 404 -18.94 18.82 -6.05
C LEU A 404 -19.55 19.19 -4.70
N ALA A 405 -20.00 18.17 -3.96
CA ALA A 405 -20.40 18.34 -2.58
C ALA A 405 -19.17 18.81 -1.82
N PHE A 406 -18.18 17.95 -1.60
CA PHE A 406 -17.01 18.26 -0.78
C PHE A 406 -15.72 17.84 -1.48
N THR A 407 -14.68 18.65 -1.27
CA THR A 407 -13.28 18.28 -1.50
C THR A 407 -12.38 19.16 -0.63
N GLU A 408 -11.32 18.58 -0.10
CA GLU A 408 -10.15 19.28 0.42
C GLU A 408 -9.01 19.38 -0.62
N GLU A 409 -9.21 18.83 -1.82
CA GLU A 409 -8.25 18.95 -2.91
C GLU A 409 -8.11 20.41 -3.37
N SER A 410 -6.87 20.79 -3.61
CA SER A 410 -6.46 22.08 -4.13
C SER A 410 -5.28 21.89 -5.06
N LYS A 411 -4.74 22.99 -5.57
CA LYS A 411 -3.51 23.01 -6.38
C LYS A 411 -2.48 23.88 -5.71
N VAL A 412 -1.20 23.58 -5.88
CA VAL A 412 -0.10 24.37 -5.29
C VAL A 412 -0.29 25.87 -5.53
N LYS A 413 -0.68 26.29 -6.74
CA LYS A 413 -0.91 27.71 -7.09
C LYS A 413 -2.13 28.37 -6.44
N LYS A 414 -3.07 27.57 -5.92
CA LYS A 414 -4.32 28.05 -5.29
C LYS A 414 -4.16 28.30 -3.78
N LEU A 415 -3.09 27.81 -3.16
CA LEU A 415 -2.79 28.08 -1.75
C LEU A 415 -2.25 29.51 -1.59
N ASP A 416 -2.80 30.28 -0.65
CA ASP A 416 -2.31 31.62 -0.33
C ASP A 416 -1.04 31.49 0.53
N ALA A 417 0.15 31.76 -0.03
CA ALA A 417 1.41 31.52 0.68
C ALA A 417 1.76 32.61 1.71
N GLU A 418 2.19 32.19 2.91
CA GLU A 418 2.74 33.09 3.94
C GLU A 418 4.03 33.76 3.44
N PRO A 419 4.18 35.10 3.54
CA PRO A 419 5.37 35.78 3.06
C PRO A 419 6.68 35.29 3.71
N GLY A 420 7.58 34.78 2.88
CA GLY A 420 8.87 34.22 3.29
C GLY A 420 8.86 32.74 3.64
N SER A 421 7.74 32.03 3.40
CA SER A 421 7.61 30.60 3.62
C SER A 421 8.30 29.74 2.55
N GLU A 422 8.34 28.42 2.79
CA GLU A 422 8.82 27.48 1.78
C GLU A 422 7.83 27.39 0.61
N LEU A 423 6.52 27.49 0.87
CA LEU A 423 5.50 27.55 -0.18
C LEU A 423 5.65 28.75 -1.10
N GLU A 424 5.94 29.96 -0.57
CA GLU A 424 6.19 31.14 -1.41
C GLU A 424 7.36 30.87 -2.37
N THR A 425 8.41 30.21 -1.86
CA THR A 425 9.57 29.82 -2.68
C THR A 425 9.20 28.78 -3.73
N LEU A 426 8.41 27.77 -3.36
CA LEU A 426 7.94 26.71 -4.24
C LEU A 426 7.08 27.27 -5.40
N GLN A 427 6.08 28.09 -5.07
CA GLN A 427 5.25 28.77 -6.07
C GLN A 427 6.08 29.68 -6.98
N ALA A 428 7.08 30.39 -6.44
CA ALA A 428 7.96 31.24 -7.24
C ALA A 428 8.84 30.47 -8.26
N MET A 429 8.99 29.15 -8.11
CA MET A 429 9.66 28.31 -9.11
C MET A 429 8.81 28.16 -10.39
N GLY A 430 7.48 28.10 -10.24
CA GLY A 430 6.53 28.00 -11.36
C GLY A 430 6.62 26.69 -12.16
N VAL A 431 6.90 25.57 -11.49
CA VAL A 431 7.19 24.25 -12.14
C VAL A 431 6.40 23.06 -11.59
N ILE A 432 5.42 23.27 -10.71
CA ILE A 432 4.43 22.26 -10.27
C ILE A 432 3.14 22.97 -9.83
N GLU A 433 2.77 24.03 -10.56
CA GLU A 433 1.68 24.94 -10.16
C GLU A 433 0.33 24.24 -10.04
N ASP A 434 0.13 23.18 -10.81
CA ASP A 434 -1.09 22.40 -10.91
C ASP A 434 -1.10 21.12 -10.06
N LEU A 435 0.00 20.76 -9.40
CA LEU A 435 0.08 19.59 -8.54
C LEU A 435 -1.02 19.63 -7.47
N LYS A 436 -1.78 18.54 -7.38
CA LYS A 436 -2.84 18.30 -6.40
C LYS A 436 -2.26 18.19 -5.00
N VAL A 437 -2.85 18.96 -4.09
CA VAL A 437 -2.45 19.09 -2.68
C VAL A 437 -3.68 19.31 -1.81
N THR A 438 -3.65 18.87 -0.56
CA THR A 438 -4.72 19.17 0.39
C THR A 438 -4.64 20.62 0.87
N ASN A 439 -5.80 21.25 1.07
CA ASN A 439 -5.92 22.55 1.74
C ASN A 439 -6.14 22.43 3.27
N ALA A 440 -6.25 21.21 3.80
CA ALA A 440 -6.41 20.99 5.24
C ALA A 440 -5.07 21.01 6.02
N LEU A 441 -3.93 21.03 5.31
CA LEU A 441 -2.59 21.11 5.89
C LEU A 441 -1.82 22.33 5.36
N GLY A 442 -0.82 22.76 6.14
CA GLY A 442 0.12 23.82 5.75
C GLY A 442 -0.18 25.20 6.31
N ASP A 443 -1.36 25.43 6.89
CA ASP A 443 -1.70 26.63 7.66
C ASP A 443 -1.59 26.33 9.17
N ALA A 444 -0.36 26.37 9.70
CA ALA A 444 -0.07 25.88 11.05
C ALA A 444 -0.60 26.78 12.18
N ASP A 445 -0.87 28.07 11.92
CA ASP A 445 -1.38 29.02 12.90
C ASP A 445 -2.83 29.48 12.65
N GLY A 446 -3.44 29.01 11.57
CA GLY A 446 -4.86 29.15 11.26
C GLY A 446 -5.24 30.55 10.79
N ASP A 447 -4.31 31.27 10.16
CA ASP A 447 -4.53 32.63 9.65
C ASP A 447 -4.94 32.68 8.18
N GLY A 448 -4.94 31.53 7.49
CA GLY A 448 -5.26 31.35 6.09
C GLY A 448 -4.06 31.51 5.14
N GLU A 449 -2.86 31.72 5.67
CA GLU A 449 -1.60 31.80 4.91
C GLU A 449 -0.78 30.52 5.12
N TYR A 450 -0.42 29.83 4.03
CA TYR A 450 0.19 28.50 4.06
C TYR A 450 1.72 28.57 4.03
N ASP A 451 2.37 27.77 4.89
CA ASP A 451 3.82 27.66 5.00
C ASP A 451 4.44 26.65 4.01
N ALA A 452 3.69 25.59 3.67
CA ALA A 452 4.12 24.45 2.86
C ALA A 452 2.93 23.80 2.13
N ALA A 453 3.23 22.99 1.12
CA ALA A 453 2.26 22.19 0.37
C ALA A 453 2.34 20.70 0.73
N TYR A 454 1.18 20.03 0.76
CA TYR A 454 1.06 18.62 1.11
C TYR A 454 0.34 17.88 -0.01
N THR A 455 1.07 17.08 -0.80
CA THR A 455 0.51 16.25 -1.86
C THR A 455 -0.07 14.95 -1.29
N TYR A 456 -1.11 14.46 -1.96
CA TYR A 456 -1.80 13.22 -1.63
C TYR A 456 -0.92 12.01 -1.87
N GLY A 457 -1.02 11.06 -0.94
CA GLY A 457 -0.19 9.88 -0.93
C GLY A 457 1.30 10.20 -0.76
N ALA A 458 2.04 9.17 -0.39
CA ALA A 458 3.49 9.26 -0.36
C ALA A 458 4.11 8.67 -1.62
N ARG A 459 3.36 8.26 -2.65
CA ARG A 459 3.87 7.67 -3.90
C ARG A 459 4.94 6.58 -3.65
N SER A 460 4.72 5.78 -2.62
CA SER A 460 5.68 4.83 -2.06
C SER A 460 4.97 3.75 -1.25
N PHE A 461 5.68 2.68 -0.93
CA PHE A 461 5.29 1.80 0.17
C PHE A 461 6.21 2.07 1.37
N THR A 462 5.68 1.86 2.57
CA THR A 462 6.40 2.14 3.81
C THR A 462 6.38 0.92 4.73
N ILE A 463 7.52 0.62 5.36
CA ILE A 463 7.63 -0.36 6.43
C ILE A 463 7.65 0.39 7.76
N TRP A 464 6.78 -0.02 8.68
CA TRP A 464 6.65 0.55 10.01
C TRP A 464 7.02 -0.47 11.08
N ASP A 465 7.45 0.02 12.23
CA ASP A 465 7.40 -0.79 13.44
C ASP A 465 5.96 -0.90 13.95
N GLN A 466 5.74 -1.79 14.92
CA GLN A 466 4.43 -2.02 15.53
C GLN A 466 3.80 -0.82 16.25
N ASN A 467 4.50 0.33 16.37
CA ASN A 467 4.01 1.56 16.99
C ASN A 467 3.74 2.67 15.96
N GLY A 468 3.83 2.37 14.66
CA GLY A 468 3.65 3.35 13.59
C GLY A 468 4.87 4.24 13.34
N MET A 469 6.08 3.81 13.71
CA MET A 469 7.30 4.55 13.35
C MET A 469 7.91 4.02 12.04
N VAL A 470 8.27 4.92 11.13
CA VAL A 470 8.93 4.58 9.85
C VAL A 470 10.24 3.82 10.11
N VAL A 471 10.37 2.65 9.48
CA VAL A 471 11.56 1.81 9.46
C VAL A 471 12.26 1.90 8.10
N PHE A 472 11.48 1.90 7.03
CA PHE A 472 11.94 2.07 5.65
C PHE A 472 10.82 2.68 4.82
N ASP A 473 11.20 3.49 3.84
CA ASP A 473 10.30 4.05 2.83
C ASP A 473 10.94 3.86 1.45
N SER A 474 10.15 3.50 0.44
CA SER A 474 10.68 3.31 -0.93
C SER A 474 11.05 4.62 -1.63
N GLY A 475 10.81 5.79 -1.01
CA GLY A 475 11.28 7.08 -1.48
C GLY A 475 10.63 7.47 -2.81
N ASP A 476 11.44 7.57 -3.86
CA ASP A 476 11.04 7.90 -5.24
C ASP A 476 11.18 6.71 -6.20
N ASP A 477 11.29 5.49 -5.67
CA ASP A 477 11.53 4.30 -6.49
C ASP A 477 10.39 4.10 -7.51
N MET A 478 9.13 4.23 -7.10
CA MET A 478 7.97 3.96 -7.97
C MET A 478 7.95 4.89 -9.19
N GLU A 479 8.02 6.20 -8.96
CA GLU A 479 8.16 7.25 -9.97
C GLU A 479 9.27 6.93 -10.98
N ARG A 480 10.47 6.66 -10.47
CA ARG A 480 11.66 6.52 -11.31
C ARG A 480 11.67 5.19 -12.06
N ILE A 481 11.09 4.14 -11.49
CA ILE A 481 11.01 2.82 -12.11
C ILE A 481 9.97 2.83 -13.23
N THR A 482 8.75 3.35 -12.99
CA THR A 482 7.72 3.44 -14.03
C THR A 482 8.18 4.33 -15.17
N ALA A 483 8.76 5.50 -14.89
CA ALA A 483 9.36 6.37 -15.91
C ALA A 483 10.49 5.70 -16.69
N ALA A 484 11.36 4.93 -16.03
CA ALA A 484 12.46 4.23 -16.71
C ALA A 484 11.97 3.10 -17.63
N VAL A 485 10.85 2.46 -17.30
CA VAL A 485 10.28 1.35 -18.08
C VAL A 485 9.39 1.86 -19.21
N HIS A 486 8.52 2.83 -18.93
CA HIS A 486 7.46 3.27 -19.83
C HIS A 486 7.76 4.59 -20.56
N GLY A 487 8.79 5.33 -20.14
CA GLY A 487 9.11 6.63 -20.73
C GLY A 487 7.95 7.61 -20.52
N ALA A 488 7.48 8.24 -21.59
CA ALA A 488 6.33 9.16 -21.54
C ALA A 488 5.01 8.49 -21.15
N ALA A 489 4.89 7.16 -21.27
CA ALA A 489 3.71 6.42 -20.84
C ALA A 489 3.73 6.03 -19.35
N PHE A 490 4.55 6.69 -18.53
CA PHE A 490 4.46 6.59 -17.07
C PHE A 490 3.34 7.50 -16.54
N ASN A 491 2.95 7.29 -15.27
CA ASN A 491 1.89 8.05 -14.61
C ASN A 491 0.64 8.18 -15.50
N ASN A 492 0.24 7.07 -16.14
CA ASN A 492 -1.05 6.94 -16.82
C ASN A 492 -2.14 6.66 -15.79
N THR A 493 -3.36 7.13 -16.06
CA THR A 493 -4.59 6.69 -15.39
C THR A 493 -4.86 5.20 -15.63
N ASP A 494 -5.83 4.64 -14.93
CA ASP A 494 -6.21 3.23 -14.93
C ASP A 494 -7.07 2.80 -16.13
N ASP A 495 -7.90 3.69 -16.67
CA ASP A 495 -8.93 3.38 -17.67
C ASP A 495 -8.57 3.82 -19.11
N GLU A 496 -7.62 4.74 -19.25
CA GLU A 496 -7.10 5.28 -20.52
C GLU A 496 -5.56 5.30 -20.56
N ASN A 497 -4.99 5.18 -21.77
CA ASN A 497 -3.58 5.47 -22.03
C ASN A 497 -3.40 6.89 -22.62
N ALA A 498 -3.40 7.92 -21.75
CA ALA A 498 -3.28 9.32 -22.15
C ALA A 498 -1.84 9.88 -22.11
N ASN A 499 -0.89 9.15 -21.51
CA ASN A 499 0.49 9.56 -21.18
C ASN A 499 0.56 10.69 -20.15
N ASP A 500 1.21 10.45 -19.00
CA ASP A 500 1.57 11.48 -18.00
C ASP A 500 0.39 12.28 -17.41
N ASP A 501 -0.82 11.72 -17.39
CA ASP A 501 -2.04 12.36 -16.89
C ASP A 501 -2.23 12.23 -15.36
N ARG A 502 -1.33 11.52 -14.66
CA ARG A 502 -1.34 11.40 -13.19
C ARG A 502 -0.21 12.13 -12.48
N SER A 503 0.77 12.72 -13.18
CA SER A 503 1.91 13.39 -12.53
C SER A 503 1.49 14.59 -11.69
N GLU A 504 0.60 15.46 -12.20
CA GLU A 504 0.02 16.54 -11.38
C GLU A 504 -1.05 16.06 -10.39
N ASN A 505 -1.41 14.79 -10.40
CA ASN A 505 -2.37 14.17 -9.48
C ASN A 505 -1.63 13.43 -8.34
N LYS A 506 -1.89 12.14 -8.15
CA LYS A 506 -1.27 11.31 -7.09
C LYS A 506 -0.18 10.37 -7.65
N GLY A 507 0.16 10.46 -8.94
CA GLY A 507 1.27 9.77 -9.58
C GLY A 507 1.02 8.27 -9.80
N PRO A 508 1.87 7.37 -9.25
CA PRO A 508 1.74 5.93 -9.48
C PRO A 508 0.67 5.22 -8.64
N GLU A 509 0.21 5.81 -7.52
CA GLU A 509 -0.87 5.30 -6.66
C GLU A 509 -0.71 3.83 -6.24
N PRO A 510 0.21 3.54 -5.30
CA PRO A 510 0.38 2.18 -4.78
C PRO A 510 -0.77 1.80 -3.85
N GLU A 511 -1.55 0.81 -4.27
CA GLU A 511 -2.86 0.46 -3.71
C GLU A 511 -2.81 -0.93 -3.04
N ALA A 512 -2.92 -1.98 -3.86
CA ALA A 512 -2.86 -3.33 -3.34
C ALA A 512 -1.49 -3.71 -2.74
N LEU A 513 -1.48 -4.45 -1.63
CA LEU A 513 -0.25 -4.97 -1.03
C LEU A 513 -0.41 -6.38 -0.44
N THR A 514 0.57 -7.25 -0.70
CA THR A 514 0.71 -8.51 0.04
C THR A 514 2.16 -8.86 0.35
N VAL A 515 2.37 -9.72 1.34
CA VAL A 515 3.69 -10.21 1.73
C VAL A 515 3.75 -11.73 1.58
N GLY A 516 4.81 -12.22 0.92
CA GLY A 516 5.05 -13.65 0.69
C GLY A 516 6.45 -14.07 1.07
N THR A 517 6.63 -15.35 1.43
CA THR A 517 7.96 -15.92 1.68
C THR A 517 8.33 -16.95 0.62
N LEU A 518 9.53 -16.81 0.05
CA LEU A 518 10.09 -17.80 -0.87
C LEU A 518 11.56 -18.06 -0.52
N ASN A 519 11.92 -19.33 -0.31
CA ASN A 519 13.30 -19.75 0.02
C ASN A 519 13.94 -18.97 1.19
N ASN A 520 13.19 -18.75 2.27
CA ASN A 520 13.60 -17.96 3.45
C ASN A 520 13.84 -16.46 3.18
N ARG A 521 13.35 -15.93 2.06
CA ARG A 521 13.33 -14.50 1.77
C ARG A 521 11.89 -14.01 1.81
N THR A 522 11.68 -12.85 2.39
CA THR A 522 10.36 -12.22 2.50
C THR A 522 10.27 -11.11 1.48
N TYR A 523 9.19 -11.10 0.70
CA TYR A 523 8.96 -10.14 -0.37
C TYR A 523 7.66 -9.38 -0.12
N ALA A 524 7.67 -8.08 -0.36
CA ALA A 524 6.47 -7.28 -0.54
C ALA A 524 6.15 -7.22 -2.03
N PHE A 525 4.88 -7.44 -2.36
CA PHE A 525 4.31 -7.25 -3.69
C PHE A 525 3.34 -6.08 -3.59
N VAL A 526 3.58 -5.02 -4.34
CA VAL A 526 2.84 -3.75 -4.30
C VAL A 526 2.22 -3.50 -5.67
N GLY A 527 0.89 -3.49 -5.75
CA GLY A 527 0.11 -3.10 -6.92
C GLY A 527 0.13 -1.59 -7.08
N LEU A 528 0.07 -1.13 -8.32
CA LEU A 528 -0.08 0.29 -8.67
C LEU A 528 -1.41 0.42 -9.39
N GLU A 529 -2.39 1.06 -8.76
CA GLU A 529 -3.76 1.15 -9.28
C GLU A 529 -3.77 1.85 -10.66
N ARG A 530 -3.18 3.04 -10.75
CA ARG A 530 -3.20 3.83 -12.00
C ARG A 530 -2.32 3.24 -13.10
N THR A 531 -1.01 3.49 -13.05
CA THR A 531 -0.10 3.03 -14.13
C THR A 531 -0.09 1.50 -14.28
N GLY A 532 -0.56 0.76 -13.27
CA GLY A 532 -0.72 -0.68 -13.34
C GLY A 532 0.55 -1.44 -12.97
N GLY A 533 0.34 -2.74 -12.78
CA GLY A 533 1.40 -3.71 -12.52
C GLY A 533 1.76 -3.87 -11.05
N VAL A 534 2.69 -4.78 -10.80
CA VAL A 534 3.12 -5.17 -9.46
C VAL A 534 4.63 -4.95 -9.33
N MET A 535 5.01 -4.14 -8.36
CA MET A 535 6.39 -3.99 -7.92
C MET A 535 6.71 -5.03 -6.83
N VAL A 536 7.93 -5.56 -6.88
CA VAL A 536 8.42 -6.55 -5.92
C VAL A 536 9.64 -6.02 -5.20
N TYR A 537 9.62 -6.08 -3.88
CA TYR A 537 10.72 -5.67 -3.02
C TYR A 537 11.13 -6.82 -2.10
N ASP A 538 12.42 -7.04 -1.93
CA ASP A 538 12.91 -7.89 -0.87
C ASP A 538 12.90 -7.11 0.43
N ILE A 539 12.11 -7.58 1.40
CA ILE A 539 11.94 -6.97 2.73
C ILE A 539 12.46 -7.91 3.83
N THR A 540 13.26 -8.92 3.47
CA THR A 540 13.82 -9.92 4.41
C THR A 540 14.56 -9.24 5.56
N ASN A 541 15.19 -8.09 5.31
CA ASN A 541 15.66 -7.18 6.34
C ASN A 541 14.85 -5.87 6.22
N PRO A 542 13.95 -5.55 7.17
CA PRO A 542 13.10 -4.36 7.09
C PRO A 542 13.91 -3.05 7.03
N TYR A 543 15.13 -3.04 7.57
CA TYR A 543 16.01 -1.85 7.57
C TYR A 543 16.85 -1.70 6.30
N ASN A 544 16.74 -2.64 5.36
CA ASN A 544 17.50 -2.65 4.10
C ASN A 544 16.68 -3.35 3.03
N ALA A 545 15.44 -2.89 2.85
CA ALA A 545 14.61 -3.33 1.73
C ALA A 545 15.16 -2.78 0.41
N PHE A 546 14.93 -3.49 -0.69
CA PHE A 546 15.37 -3.06 -2.02
C PHE A 546 14.49 -3.63 -3.13
N PHE A 547 14.37 -2.89 -4.22
CA PHE A 547 13.63 -3.28 -5.41
C PHE A 547 14.20 -4.54 -6.07
N VAL A 548 13.31 -5.44 -6.50
CA VAL A 548 13.63 -6.73 -7.13
C VAL A 548 13.13 -6.78 -8.57
N ASN A 549 11.84 -6.49 -8.80
CA ASN A 549 11.20 -6.66 -10.09
C ASN A 549 9.96 -5.78 -10.23
N TYR A 550 9.56 -5.49 -11.47
CA TYR A 550 8.29 -4.84 -11.81
C TYR A 550 7.70 -5.56 -13.02
N VAL A 551 6.49 -6.07 -12.88
CA VAL A 551 5.74 -6.69 -13.98
C VAL A 551 4.45 -5.92 -14.21
N ASN A 552 4.12 -5.67 -15.47
CA ASN A 552 2.87 -5.03 -15.84
C ASN A 552 2.30 -5.75 -17.07
N ASN A 553 1.07 -6.24 -16.95
CA ASN A 553 0.35 -6.93 -18.01
C ASN A 553 -0.69 -5.99 -18.63
N ARG A 554 -0.23 -4.80 -19.03
CA ARG A 554 -1.01 -3.75 -19.71
C ARG A 554 -0.41 -3.44 -21.08
N ASP A 555 -1.27 -3.18 -22.06
CA ASP A 555 -0.89 -2.59 -23.34
C ASP A 555 -0.93 -1.06 -23.22
N PHE A 556 0.21 -0.39 -23.38
CA PHE A 556 0.38 1.07 -23.30
C PHE A 556 0.23 1.76 -24.66
N THR A 557 -0.49 1.15 -25.62
CA THR A 557 -0.80 1.82 -26.88
C THR A 557 -1.63 3.08 -26.61
N GLU A 558 -1.05 4.24 -26.91
CA GLU A 558 -1.66 5.57 -26.75
C GLU A 558 -3.08 5.63 -27.36
N GLY A 559 -4.02 6.16 -26.59
CA GLY A 559 -5.42 6.34 -26.97
C GLY A 559 -6.28 5.07 -26.87
N PHE A 560 -5.75 3.96 -26.35
CA PHE A 560 -6.61 2.88 -25.86
C PHE A 560 -7.34 3.35 -24.61
N ASN A 561 -8.64 3.07 -24.56
CA ASN A 561 -9.51 3.31 -23.41
C ASN A 561 -10.36 2.07 -23.13
N ILE A 562 -10.78 1.89 -21.89
CA ILE A 562 -11.49 0.69 -21.44
C ILE A 562 -12.80 0.49 -22.21
N ASP A 563 -13.54 1.56 -22.54
CA ASP A 563 -14.81 1.50 -23.27
C ASP A 563 -14.69 0.97 -24.71
N ASP A 564 -13.58 1.28 -25.39
CA ASP A 564 -13.34 0.89 -26.78
C ASP A 564 -12.45 -0.35 -26.92
N ASN A 565 -11.57 -0.60 -25.93
CA ASN A 565 -10.44 -1.51 -26.03
C ASN A 565 -10.29 -2.51 -24.87
N ALA A 566 -11.27 -2.67 -23.98
CA ALA A 566 -11.20 -3.55 -22.80
C ALA A 566 -10.48 -4.89 -23.01
N GLU A 567 -10.86 -5.64 -24.06
CA GLU A 567 -10.31 -6.97 -24.32
C GLU A 567 -8.81 -6.98 -24.71
N GLN A 568 -8.24 -5.83 -25.04
CA GLN A 568 -6.87 -5.67 -25.55
C GLN A 568 -5.93 -5.00 -24.55
N MET A 569 -6.47 -4.21 -23.62
CA MET A 569 -5.68 -3.40 -22.69
C MET A 569 -4.94 -4.21 -21.64
N GLY A 570 -5.42 -5.43 -21.32
CA GLY A 570 -4.79 -6.30 -20.33
C GLY A 570 -5.38 -6.11 -18.94
N ASP A 571 -4.52 -5.97 -17.93
CA ASP A 571 -4.89 -5.86 -16.52
C ASP A 571 -4.73 -4.40 -16.06
N LEU A 572 -5.80 -3.84 -15.48
CA LEU A 572 -5.94 -2.43 -15.10
C LEU A 572 -6.46 -2.30 -13.66
N ALA A 573 -5.89 -1.38 -12.87
CA ALA A 573 -6.20 -1.17 -11.45
C ALA A 573 -6.06 -2.42 -10.57
N PRO A 574 -4.83 -2.92 -10.32
CA PRO A 574 -4.58 -3.96 -9.33
C PRO A 574 -5.04 -3.51 -7.93
N GLU A 575 -6.09 -4.17 -7.44
CA GLU A 575 -6.85 -3.75 -6.25
C GLU A 575 -6.63 -4.68 -5.05
N SER A 576 -6.46 -5.98 -5.33
CA SER A 576 -6.11 -6.94 -4.29
C SER A 576 -5.07 -7.95 -4.75
N LEU A 577 -4.23 -8.34 -3.77
CA LEU A 577 -3.12 -9.25 -3.96
C LEU A 577 -3.16 -10.38 -2.93
N VAL A 578 -3.09 -11.62 -3.40
CA VAL A 578 -2.99 -12.79 -2.52
C VAL A 578 -1.76 -13.62 -2.89
N PHE A 579 -0.82 -13.72 -1.97
CA PHE A 579 0.29 -14.64 -2.10
C PHE A 579 -0.13 -16.06 -1.69
N VAL A 580 0.06 -17.02 -2.58
CA VAL A 580 -0.19 -18.45 -2.34
C VAL A 580 1.13 -19.16 -2.19
N GLU A 581 1.32 -19.76 -1.01
CA GLU A 581 2.52 -20.53 -0.70
C GLU A 581 2.71 -21.73 -1.63
N GLN A 582 3.98 -22.11 -1.85
CA GLN A 582 4.34 -23.24 -2.72
C GLN A 582 3.62 -24.54 -2.34
N ALA A 583 3.40 -24.76 -1.05
CA ALA A 583 2.80 -25.98 -0.52
C ALA A 583 1.30 -26.11 -0.84
N ASP A 584 0.61 -24.98 -1.03
CA ASP A 584 -0.84 -24.92 -1.26
C ASP A 584 -1.18 -24.77 -2.74
N SER A 585 -0.19 -24.36 -3.55
CA SER A 585 -0.36 -24.13 -4.98
C SER A 585 -0.52 -25.40 -5.82
N PRO A 586 -1.46 -25.43 -6.79
CA PRO A 586 -1.63 -26.53 -7.74
C PRO A 586 -0.43 -26.74 -8.68
N THR A 587 0.36 -25.68 -8.93
CA THR A 587 1.51 -25.75 -9.84
C THR A 587 2.76 -26.32 -9.15
N GLY A 588 2.76 -26.40 -7.82
CA GLY A 588 3.93 -26.73 -7.01
C GLY A 588 4.99 -25.63 -6.94
N ASN A 589 4.67 -24.40 -7.38
CA ASN A 589 5.43 -23.17 -7.16
C ASN A 589 4.52 -22.14 -6.49
N ALA A 590 5.09 -21.17 -5.76
CA ALA A 590 4.30 -20.08 -5.19
C ALA A 590 3.55 -19.31 -6.29
N LEU A 591 2.38 -18.78 -5.96
CA LEU A 591 1.58 -17.95 -6.86
C LEU A 591 1.33 -16.58 -6.22
N LEU A 592 1.09 -15.59 -7.06
CA LEU A 592 0.51 -14.31 -6.70
C LEU A 592 -0.76 -14.15 -7.52
N LEU A 593 -1.89 -14.03 -6.84
CA LEU A 593 -3.18 -13.71 -7.43
C LEU A 593 -3.30 -12.19 -7.42
N VAL A 594 -3.69 -11.62 -8.56
CA VAL A 594 -3.87 -10.17 -8.73
C VAL A 594 -5.28 -9.96 -9.26
N GLY A 595 -6.14 -9.37 -8.44
CA GLY A 595 -7.46 -8.84 -8.83
C GLY A 595 -7.30 -7.43 -9.40
N ASN A 596 -8.01 -7.12 -10.48
CA ASN A 596 -7.86 -5.89 -11.25
C ASN A 596 -9.25 -5.30 -11.54
N GLU A 597 -9.67 -4.32 -10.76
CA GLU A 597 -11.09 -3.92 -10.66
C GLU A 597 -11.65 -3.29 -11.94
N VAL A 598 -10.92 -2.34 -12.54
CA VAL A 598 -11.36 -1.60 -13.74
C VAL A 598 -11.46 -2.54 -14.94
N SER A 599 -10.53 -3.49 -15.05
CA SER A 599 -10.56 -4.48 -16.13
C SER A 599 -11.44 -5.71 -15.83
N GLY A 600 -11.98 -5.83 -14.62
CA GLY A 600 -12.69 -7.02 -14.14
C GLY A 600 -11.84 -8.29 -14.18
N SER A 601 -10.51 -8.17 -14.24
CA SER A 601 -9.61 -9.27 -14.56
C SER A 601 -8.97 -9.86 -13.31
N LEU A 602 -8.71 -11.17 -13.34
CA LEU A 602 -7.87 -11.85 -12.37
C LEU A 602 -6.75 -12.57 -13.10
N THR A 603 -5.50 -12.24 -12.73
CA THR A 603 -4.30 -12.90 -13.26
C THR A 603 -3.57 -13.67 -12.18
N VAL A 604 -3.24 -14.92 -12.50
CA VAL A 604 -2.46 -15.83 -11.64
C VAL A 604 -1.01 -15.83 -12.12
N TRP A 605 -0.14 -15.21 -11.34
CA TRP A 605 1.29 -15.15 -11.57
C TRP A 605 2.00 -16.25 -10.80
N GLN A 606 2.82 -17.05 -11.46
CA GLN A 606 3.74 -17.95 -10.78
C GLN A 606 4.99 -17.17 -10.36
N VAL A 607 5.40 -17.31 -9.10
CA VAL A 607 6.57 -16.66 -8.51
C VAL A 607 7.69 -17.68 -8.40
N THR A 608 8.81 -17.44 -9.07
CA THR A 608 9.98 -18.33 -9.05
C THR A 608 11.27 -17.58 -8.72
N PRO A 609 12.23 -18.20 -8.01
CA PRO A 609 13.54 -17.58 -7.77
C PRO A 609 14.28 -17.35 -9.09
N ASN A 610 14.94 -16.20 -9.21
CA ASN A 610 15.76 -15.85 -10.37
C ASN A 610 17.22 -16.31 -10.29
#